data_AF-A0A6A0B5K3-F1
#
_entry.id   AF-A0A6A0B5K3-F1
#
_cell.length_a   1.000
_cell.length_b   1.000
_cell.length_c   1.000
_cell.angle_alpha   90.00
_cell.angle_beta   90.00
_cell.angle_gamma   90.00
#
_symmetry.space_group_name_H-M   'P 1'
#
loop_
_entity.id
_entity.type
_entity.pdbx_description
1 polymer ?
#
loop_
_entity_poly.entity_id
_entity_poly.type
_entity_poly.pdbx_seq_one_letter_code
_entity_poly.pdbx_strand_id
1 'polypeptide(L)' 'MKTNKEFDDLLETSGMKLSVIAKRIGVEPNSLYRWRQRPEILNSETIMKISAATGIDEKTISSLSLNIARKVYKLQHAS' A
#
# COMPACT_ATOMS: atom_id res chain seq x y z
N MET A 1 14.98 -3.65 2.66
CA MET A 1 14.16 -2.88 3.62
C MET A 1 13.00 -3.74 4.09
N LYS A 2 12.56 -3.59 5.35
CA LYS A 2 11.35 -4.25 5.84
C LYS A 2 10.11 -3.60 5.22
N THR A 3 9.04 -4.37 5.00
CA THR A 3 7.75 -3.84 4.56
C THR A 3 6.99 -3.23 5.73
N ASN A 4 5.99 -2.39 5.42
CA ASN A 4 5.09 -1.81 6.39
C ASN A 4 4.00 -2.84 6.75
N LYS A 5 3.98 -3.27 8.02
CA LYS A 5 3.06 -4.31 8.50
C LYS A 5 1.59 -3.92 8.35
N GLU A 6 1.22 -2.67 8.65
CA GLU A 6 -0.19 -2.22 8.57
C GLU A 6 -0.73 -2.31 7.14
N PHE A 7 0.12 -2.02 6.15
CA PHE A 7 -0.24 -2.16 4.74
C PHE A 7 -0.27 -3.61 4.26
N ASP A 8 0.66 -4.44 4.74
CA ASP A 8 0.66 -5.88 4.45
C ASP A 8 -0.60 -6.56 4.99
N ASP A 9 -0.95 -6.29 6.26
CA ASP A 9 -2.16 -6.79 6.91
C ASP A 9 -3.42 -6.36 6.12
N LEU A 10 -3.46 -5.12 5.62
CA LEU A 10 -4.57 -4.64 4.79
C LEU A 10 -4.70 -5.46 3.50
N LEU A 11 -3.59 -5.70 2.78
CA LEU A 11 -3.62 -6.50 1.55
C LEU A 11 -4.04 -7.95 1.82
N GLU A 12 -3.65 -8.52 2.97
CA GLU A 12 -4.03 -9.88 3.37
C GLU A 12 -5.55 -10.05 3.58
N THR A 13 -6.28 -8.97 3.93
CA THR A 13 -7.74 -9.02 4.05
C THR A 13 -8.45 -9.39 2.74
N SER A 14 -7.81 -9.18 1.60
CA SER A 14 -8.34 -9.58 0.29
C SER A 14 -8.32 -11.09 0.05
N GLY A 15 -7.59 -11.85 0.88
CA GLY A 15 -7.34 -13.28 0.69
C GLY A 15 -6.49 -13.61 -0.54
N MET A 16 -5.98 -12.60 -1.27
CA MET A 16 -5.20 -12.82 -2.49
C MET A 16 -3.71 -12.93 -2.21
N LYS A 17 -3.04 -13.82 -2.95
CA LYS A 17 -1.58 -13.83 -2.99
C LYS A 17 -1.05 -12.54 -3.60
N LEU A 18 0.01 -11.98 -3.04
CA LEU A 18 0.64 -10.75 -3.53
C LEU A 18 1.04 -10.81 -5.01
N SER A 19 1.48 -11.97 -5.50
CA SER A 19 1.80 -12.16 -6.92
C SER A 19 0.55 -12.03 -7.83
N VAL A 20 -0.63 -12.42 -7.33
CA VAL A 20 -1.90 -12.26 -8.04
C VAL A 20 -2.31 -10.79 -8.05
N ILE A 21 -2.13 -10.08 -6.93
CA ILE A 21 -2.41 -8.64 -6.84
C ILE A 21 -1.52 -7.88 -7.84
N ALA A 22 -0.20 -8.13 -7.84
CA ALA A 22 0.75 -7.50 -8.77
C ALA A 22 0.36 -7.75 -10.24
N LYS A 23 -0.02 -8.99 -10.58
CA LYS A 23 -0.49 -9.34 -11.92
C LYS A 23 -1.77 -8.59 -12.31
N ARG A 24 -2.75 -8.47 -11.40
CA ARG A 24 -4.03 -7.80 -11.68
C ARG A 24 -3.89 -6.30 -11.88
N ILE A 25 -3.01 -5.65 -11.12
CA ILE A 25 -2.74 -4.21 -11.27
C ILE A 25 -1.76 -3.91 -12.41
N GLY A 26 -1.23 -4.94 -13.09
CA GLY A 26 -0.35 -4.80 -14.25
C GLY A 26 1.05 -4.31 -13.89
N VAL A 27 1.59 -4.70 -12.75
CA VAL A 27 2.96 -4.32 -12.34
C VAL A 27 3.82 -5.52 -11.97
N GLU A 28 5.13 -5.32 -12.07
CA GLU A 28 6.10 -6.28 -11.58
C GLU A 28 5.97 -6.51 -10.06
N PRO A 29 6.17 -7.74 -9.56
CA PRO A 29 6.15 -8.03 -8.11
C PRO A 29 7.06 -7.10 -7.30
N ASN A 30 8.17 -6.67 -7.87
CA ASN A 30 9.10 -5.73 -7.23
C ASN A 30 8.50 -4.33 -7.04
N SER A 31 7.64 -3.88 -7.96
CA SER A 31 6.94 -2.60 -7.83
C SER A 31 5.96 -2.64 -6.64
N LEU A 32 5.17 -3.72 -6.54
CA LEU A 32 4.29 -3.93 -5.39
C LEU A 32 5.08 -4.03 -4.08
N TYR A 33 6.24 -4.71 -4.10
CA TYR A 33 7.11 -4.80 -2.94
C TYR A 33 7.64 -3.43 -2.47
N ARG A 34 8.02 -2.54 -3.40
CA ARG A 34 8.44 -1.17 -3.07
C ARG A 34 7.31 -0.35 -2.46
N TRP A 35 6.08 -0.51 -2.96
CA TRP A 35 4.91 0.12 -2.34
C TRP A 35 4.61 -0.42 -0.95
N ARG A 36 4.80 -1.72 -0.72
CA ARG A 36 4.70 -2.30 0.62
C ARG A 36 5.77 -1.79 1.58
N GLN A 37 6.95 -1.43 1.09
CA GLN A 37 7.99 -0.77 1.90
C GLN A 37 7.65 0.68 2.22
N ARG A 38 6.98 1.36 1.29
CA ARG A 38 6.69 2.80 1.35
C ARG A 38 5.25 3.11 0.94
N PRO A 39 4.24 2.69 1.72
CA PRO A 39 2.85 2.94 1.35
C PRO A 39 2.50 4.43 1.40
N GLU A 40 3.28 5.26 2.09
CA GLU A 40 3.07 6.71 2.19
C GLU A 40 3.26 7.47 0.88
N ILE A 41 3.86 6.85 -0.15
CA ILE A 41 4.07 7.47 -1.46
C ILE A 41 3.04 7.04 -2.51
N LEU A 42 2.01 6.28 -2.11
CA LEU A 42 0.95 5.84 -3.02
C LEU A 42 0.16 7.05 -3.54
N ASN A 43 0.11 7.18 -4.86
CA ASN A 43 -0.74 8.18 -5.54
C ASN A 43 -2.15 7.61 -5.80
N SER A 44 -3.07 8.49 -6.20
CA SER A 44 -4.47 8.12 -6.46
C SER A 44 -4.63 7.01 -7.51
N GLU A 45 -3.86 7.06 -8.60
CA GLU A 45 -3.91 6.02 -9.64
C GLU A 45 -3.52 4.64 -9.08
N THR A 46 -2.48 4.57 -8.25
CA THR A 46 -2.04 3.31 -7.64
C THR A 46 -3.07 2.79 -6.65
N ILE A 47 -3.67 3.68 -5.85
CA ILE A 47 -4.74 3.34 -4.91
C ILE A 47 -5.94 2.74 -5.65
N MET A 48 -6.40 3.38 -6.73
CA MET A 48 -7.49 2.89 -7.56
C MET A 48 -7.19 1.50 -8.12
N LYS A 49 -5.98 1.28 -8.64
CA LYS A 49 -5.57 -0.04 -9.18
C LYS A 49 -5.59 -1.12 -8.08
N ILE A 50 -5.04 -0.82 -6.91
CA ILE A 50 -5.04 -1.75 -5.78
C ILE A 50 -6.47 -2.08 -5.35
N SER A 51 -7.32 -1.06 -5.18
CA SER A 51 -8.75 -1.22 -4.86
C SER A 51 -9.44 -2.15 -5.85
N ALA A 52 -9.31 -1.87 -7.16
CA ALA A 52 -9.92 -2.67 -8.20
C ALA A 52 -9.43 -4.13 -8.21
N ALA A 53 -8.16 -4.37 -7.86
CA ALA A 53 -7.59 -5.72 -7.83
C ALA A 53 -8.00 -6.53 -6.60
N THR A 54 -8.09 -5.87 -5.43
CA THR A 54 -8.26 -6.53 -4.11
C THR A 54 -9.69 -6.47 -3.58
N GLY A 55 -10.53 -5.57 -4.10
CA GLY A 55 -11.86 -5.28 -3.56
C GLY A 55 -11.85 -4.40 -2.30
N ILE A 56 -10.68 -3.90 -1.88
CA ILE A 56 -10.54 -3.03 -0.72
C ILE A 56 -10.92 -1.60 -1.11
N ASP A 57 -11.79 -0.96 -0.33
CA ASP A 57 -12.24 0.41 -0.58
C ASP A 57 -11.07 1.41 -0.69
N GLU A 58 -11.13 2.30 -1.69
CA GLU A 58 -10.10 3.30 -1.94
C GLU A 58 -9.88 4.23 -0.75
N LYS A 59 -10.94 4.59 0.00
CA LYS A 59 -10.80 5.46 1.18
C LYS A 59 -10.05 4.76 2.29
N THR A 60 -10.24 3.44 2.45
CA THR A 60 -9.47 2.64 3.42
C THR A 60 -7.98 2.66 3.08
N ILE A 61 -7.63 2.38 1.82
CA ILE A 61 -6.23 2.39 1.35
C ILE A 61 -5.62 3.79 1.49
N SER A 62 -6.35 4.82 1.06
CA SER A 62 -5.93 6.22 1.11
C SER A 62 -5.72 6.72 2.53
N SER A 63 -6.65 6.41 3.45
CA SER A 63 -6.55 6.78 4.86
C SER A 63 -5.35 6.12 5.53
N LEU A 64 -5.08 4.85 5.23
CA LEU A 64 -3.90 4.15 5.75
C LEU A 64 -2.60 4.79 5.23
N SER A 65 -2.50 5.00 3.91
CA SER A 65 -1.35 5.68 3.29
C SER A 65 -1.08 7.04 3.94
N LEU A 66 -2.12 7.88 4.10
CA LEU A 66 -2.01 9.19 4.73
C LEU A 66 -1.59 9.13 6.20
N ASN A 67 -2.11 8.16 6.96
CA ASN A 67 -1.72 7.97 8.36
C ASN A 67 -0.25 7.56 8.49
N ILE A 68 0.23 6.71 7.60
CA ILE A 68 1.65 6.33 7.56
C ILE A 68 2.51 7.54 7.17
N ALA A 69 2.09 8.34 6.17
CA ALA A 69 2.77 9.57 5.79
C ALA A 69 2.92 10.55 6.98
N ARG A 70 1.85 10.72 7.77
CA ARG A 70 1.87 11.55 8.99
C ARG A 70 2.83 11.00 10.06
N LYS A 71 2.88 9.68 10.26
CA LYS A 71 3.83 9.04 11.19
C LYS A 71 5.28 9.29 10.74
N VAL A 72 5.57 9.10 9.45
CA VAL A 72 6.90 9.35 8.87
C VAL A 72 7.30 10.82 9.02
N TYR A 73 6.40 11.75 8.69
CA TYR A 73 6.65 13.19 8.84
C TYR A 73 6.99 13.56 10.28
N LYS A 74 6.21 13.07 11.26
CA LYS A 74 6.49 13.31 12.68
C LYS A 74 7.87 12.80 13.09
N LEU A 75 8.24 11.59 12.69
CA LEU A 75 9.55 11.02 13.01
C LEU A 75 10.72 11.82 12.42
N GLN A 76 10.53 12.40 11.24
CA GLN A 76 11.55 13.24 10.59
C GLN A 76 11.70 14.63 11.21
N HIS A 77 10.68 15.13 11.92
CA HIS A 77 10.64 16.48 12.46
C HIS A 77 10.53 16.53 14.00
N ALA A 78 10.65 15.38 14.68
CA ALA A 78 10.64 15.28 16.15
C ALA A 78 11.99 15.65 16.78
N SER A 79 12.76 16.55 16.14
CA SER A 79 14.05 17.05 16.61
C SER A 79 13.88 18.29 17.46
#